data_AF-A0A8H6AEF8-F1
#
_entry.id   AF-A0A8H6AEF8-F1
#
_cell.length_a   1.000
_cell.length_b   1.000
_cell.length_c   1.000
_cell.angle_alpha   90.00
_cell.angle_beta   90.00
_cell.angle_gamma   90.00
#
_symmetry.space_group_name_H-M   'P 1'
#
loop_
_entity.id
_entity.type
_entity.pdbx_description
1 polymer ?
#
loop_
_entity_poly.entity_id
_entity_poly.type
_entity_poly.pdbx_seq_one_letter_code
_entity_poly.pdbx_strand_id
1 'polypeptide(L)'
;MIGAFYGYGKDHFASTEDLWEGIFALVAAVIITVMGAALLRVNKLQEKWRVKLAQALEAKPQSQGRMREKIKQWTQKYFMFILPLITVLREGLEAVVFIGGVSLSFPASAFPLPVFTGILAGVVVGYIIYRGGNQTSLQIFMVISTCLLYLVAAGLLSRGVWFLENNTWSNLIGGDAGETGAGPGSYDIRQSVWHVNCCSPLVNGGGGWGIFNAILGWQNSATYGSVISYNLYWLVVIVWFVVMRYREQHGSWPLVGRLVRRYKSQKAEGGAVHFESTADIGDLTGNKASGSGVMRLHATEV
;
A
#
# COMPACT_ATOMS: atom_id res chain seq x y z
N MET A 1 -6.70 -12.23 26.39
CA MET A 1 -5.64 -13.17 25.96
C MET A 1 -4.97 -13.88 27.14
N ILE A 2 -4.64 -13.20 28.25
CA ILE A 2 -4.04 -13.82 29.45
C ILE A 2 -4.88 -14.97 30.06
N GLY A 3 -6.21 -14.84 30.08
CA GLY A 3 -7.10 -15.89 30.62
C GLY A 3 -7.23 -17.16 29.76
N ALA A 4 -6.98 -17.07 28.46
CA ALA A 4 -6.98 -18.25 27.57
C ALA A 4 -5.65 -19.00 27.65
N PHE A 5 -4.55 -18.27 27.87
CA PHE A 5 -3.20 -18.81 28.02
C PHE A 5 -3.05 -19.69 29.27
N TYR A 6 -3.71 -19.33 30.37
CA TYR A 6 -3.72 -20.14 31.60
C TYR A 6 -4.76 -21.27 31.60
N GLY A 7 -5.80 -21.18 30.75
CA GLY A 7 -6.90 -22.17 30.72
C GLY A 7 -6.63 -23.38 29.82
N TYR A 8 -5.82 -23.22 28.77
CA TYR A 8 -5.49 -24.26 27.80
C TYR A 8 -3.97 -24.48 27.83
N GLY A 9 -3.49 -25.33 28.74
CA GLY A 9 -2.08 -25.71 28.89
C GLY A 9 -1.54 -26.60 27.76
N LYS A 10 -1.77 -26.22 26.51
CA LYS A 10 -1.12 -26.80 25.31
C LYS A 10 -0.58 -25.66 24.46
N ASP A 11 0.75 -25.57 24.38
CA ASP A 11 1.53 -24.56 23.66
C ASP A 11 1.44 -24.69 22.13
N HIS A 12 0.23 -24.69 21.57
CA HIS A 12 0.05 -24.61 20.11
C HIS A 12 0.46 -23.25 19.54
N PHE A 13 0.54 -22.21 20.40
CA PHE A 13 0.94 -20.86 20.02
C PHE A 13 2.44 -20.75 19.75
N ALA A 14 3.31 -21.35 20.57
CA ALA A 14 4.76 -21.29 20.39
C ALA A 14 5.18 -21.89 19.04
N SER A 15 4.59 -23.02 18.63
CA SER A 15 4.88 -23.66 17.34
C SER A 15 4.37 -22.89 16.11
N THR A 16 3.51 -21.89 16.29
CA THR A 16 2.91 -21.12 15.17
C THR A 16 3.30 -19.63 15.22
N GLU A 17 4.13 -19.22 16.18
CA GLU A 17 4.49 -17.82 16.41
C GLU A 17 5.18 -17.20 15.20
N ASP A 18 6.25 -17.83 14.71
CA ASP A 18 6.99 -17.41 13.51
C ASP A 18 6.08 -17.31 12.27
N LEU A 19 5.12 -18.24 12.12
CA LEU A 19 4.18 -18.22 11.00
C LEU A 19 3.27 -16.99 11.07
N TRP A 20 2.74 -16.69 12.26
CA TRP A 20 1.88 -15.53 12.48
C TRP A 20 2.64 -14.21 12.34
N GLU A 21 3.84 -14.11 12.90
CA GLU A 21 4.70 -12.93 12.74
C GLU A 21 5.03 -12.69 11.26
N GLY A 22 5.32 -13.76 10.51
CA GLY A 22 5.54 -13.72 9.07
C GLY A 22 4.35 -13.17 8.30
N ILE A 23 3.15 -13.73 8.51
CA ILE A 23 1.93 -13.31 7.82
C ILE A 23 1.56 -11.87 8.17
N PHE A 24 1.62 -11.49 9.45
CA PHE A 24 1.29 -10.13 9.87
C PHE A 24 2.29 -9.11 9.31
N ALA A 25 3.58 -9.44 9.25
CA ALA A 25 4.57 -8.58 8.62
C ALA A 25 4.29 -8.37 7.13
N LEU A 26 3.90 -9.42 6.40
CA LEU A 26 3.53 -9.33 4.98
C LEU A 26 2.28 -8.46 4.77
N VAL A 27 1.23 -8.67 5.57
CA VAL A 27 -0.01 -7.88 5.50
C VAL A 27 0.26 -6.42 5.86
N ALA A 28 1.04 -6.17 6.92
CA ALA A 28 1.43 -4.82 7.34
C ALA A 28 2.18 -4.09 6.23
N ALA A 29 3.12 -4.75 5.55
CA ALA A 29 3.86 -4.14 4.46
C ALA A 29 2.96 -3.74 3.28
N VAL A 30 1.95 -4.55 2.94
CA VAL A 30 0.96 -4.19 1.91
C VAL A 30 0.15 -2.98 2.33
N ILE A 31 -0.34 -2.96 3.58
CA ILE A 31 -1.12 -1.83 4.12
C ILE A 31 -0.30 -0.54 4.12
N ILE A 32 0.94 -0.58 4.61
CA ILE A 32 1.86 0.56 4.64
C ILE A 32 2.14 1.05 3.21
N THR A 33 2.30 0.14 2.25
CA THR A 33 2.55 0.50 0.85
C THR A 33 1.38 1.28 0.24
N VAL A 34 0.15 0.83 0.49
CA VAL A 34 -1.08 1.51 0.04
C VAL A 34 -1.23 2.86 0.74
N MET A 35 -0.97 2.92 2.05
CA MET A 35 -1.04 4.15 2.85
C MET A 35 0.01 5.18 2.42
N GLY A 36 1.25 4.76 2.17
CA GLY A 36 2.31 5.63 1.64
C GLY A 36 1.93 6.26 0.29
N ALA A 37 1.28 5.50 -0.59
CA ALA A 37 0.79 6.03 -1.85
C ALA A 37 -0.35 7.06 -1.67
N ALA A 38 -1.18 6.90 -0.62
CA ALA A 38 -2.20 7.88 -0.26
C ALA A 38 -1.60 9.19 0.25
N LEU A 39 -0.54 9.12 1.08
CA LEU A 39 0.17 10.29 1.60
C LEU A 39 0.74 11.18 0.49
N LEU A 40 1.34 10.60 -0.56
CA LEU A 40 1.82 11.38 -1.71
C LEU A 40 0.72 12.16 -2.44
N ARG A 41 -0.54 11.71 -2.34
CA ARG A 41 -1.69 12.37 -2.96
C ARG A 41 -2.31 13.44 -2.04
N VAL A 42 -1.99 13.45 -0.75
CA VAL A 42 -2.58 14.38 0.23
C VAL A 42 -2.35 15.84 -0.18
N ASN A 43 -1.17 16.20 -0.69
CA ASN A 43 -0.90 17.59 -1.11
C ASN A 43 -1.85 18.05 -2.23
N LYS A 44 -2.04 17.23 -3.28
CA LYS A 44 -2.99 17.52 -4.37
C LYS A 44 -4.46 17.50 -3.89
N LEU A 45 -4.77 16.66 -2.91
CA LEU A 45 -6.11 16.58 -2.32
C LEU A 45 -6.40 17.84 -1.50
N GLN A 46 -5.49 18.27 -0.64
CA GLN A 46 -5.64 19.44 0.21
C GLN A 46 -5.93 20.71 -0.60
N GLU A 47 -5.24 20.92 -1.73
CA GLU A 47 -5.51 22.05 -2.62
C GLU A 47 -6.91 21.98 -3.24
N LYS A 48 -7.32 20.80 -3.75
CA LYS A 48 -8.67 20.59 -4.29
C LYS A 48 -9.75 20.77 -3.23
N TRP A 49 -9.53 20.29 -2.02
CA TRP A 49 -10.43 20.47 -0.88
C TRP A 49 -10.50 21.93 -0.48
N ARG A 50 -9.38 22.66 -0.44
CA ARG A 50 -9.35 24.10 -0.16
C ARG A 50 -10.21 24.89 -1.17
N VAL A 51 -10.07 24.59 -2.46
CA VAL A 51 -10.87 25.23 -3.53
C VAL A 51 -12.36 24.88 -3.39
N LYS A 52 -12.70 23.61 -3.14
CA LYS A 52 -14.08 23.18 -2.92
C LYS A 52 -14.71 23.81 -1.68
N LEU A 53 -13.94 23.99 -0.61
CA LEU A 53 -14.38 24.65 0.62
C LEU A 53 -14.58 26.14 0.40
N ALA A 54 -13.69 26.82 -0.32
CA ALA A 54 -13.86 28.22 -0.70
C ALA A 54 -15.12 28.42 -1.56
N GLN A 55 -15.35 27.55 -2.54
CA GLN A 55 -16.57 27.57 -3.36
C GLN A 55 -17.85 27.26 -2.54
N ALA A 56 -17.78 26.33 -1.58
CA ALA A 56 -18.91 26.02 -0.68
C ALA A 56 -19.17 27.12 0.37
N LEU A 57 -18.17 27.95 0.67
CA LEU A 57 -18.28 29.14 1.52
C LEU A 57 -18.89 30.32 0.74
N GLU A 58 -18.55 30.49 -0.55
CA GLU A 58 -19.10 31.53 -1.42
C GLU A 58 -20.50 31.21 -1.97
N ALA A 59 -20.85 29.93 -2.11
CA ALA A 59 -22.18 29.51 -2.53
C ALA A 59 -23.23 29.86 -1.47
N LYS A 60 -23.97 30.97 -1.69
CA LYS A 60 -25.11 31.42 -0.88
C LYS A 60 -26.06 30.25 -0.58
N PRO A 61 -26.42 29.99 0.70
CA PRO A 61 -27.30 28.88 1.04
C PRO A 61 -28.71 29.15 0.54
N GLN A 62 -29.17 28.35 -0.43
CA GLN A 62 -30.56 28.29 -0.85
C GLN A 62 -31.33 27.41 0.16
N SER A 63 -32.44 27.94 0.63
CA SER A 63 -33.28 27.53 1.77
C SER A 63 -33.58 26.02 1.85
N GLN A 64 -32.95 25.29 2.77
CA GLN A 64 -33.41 23.95 3.14
C GLN A 64 -33.06 23.59 4.60
N GLY A 65 -34.02 23.85 5.50
CA GLY A 65 -34.14 23.24 6.83
C GLY A 65 -33.30 23.87 7.94
N ARG A 66 -33.97 24.62 8.83
CA ARG A 66 -33.40 25.38 9.99
C ARG A 66 -32.41 24.62 10.87
N MET A 67 -32.55 23.29 11.02
CA MET A 67 -31.66 22.48 11.88
C MET A 67 -30.41 21.97 11.13
N ARG A 68 -30.58 21.58 9.86
CA ARG A 68 -29.48 21.16 8.98
C ARG A 68 -28.62 22.35 8.60
N GLU A 69 -29.20 23.53 8.44
CA GLU A 69 -28.48 24.79 8.21
C GLU A 69 -27.66 25.22 9.43
N LYS A 70 -28.19 25.10 10.65
CA LYS A 70 -27.42 25.42 11.87
C LYS A 70 -26.23 24.49 12.05
N ILE A 71 -26.42 23.18 11.87
CA ILE A 71 -25.32 22.20 11.92
C ILE A 71 -24.34 22.48 10.78
N LYS A 72 -24.81 22.70 9.55
CA LYS A 72 -23.95 23.01 8.40
C LYS A 72 -23.13 24.27 8.63
N GLN A 73 -23.72 25.35 9.15
CA GLN A 73 -23.01 26.59 9.49
C GLN A 73 -22.00 26.39 10.63
N TRP A 74 -22.35 25.62 11.67
CA TRP A 74 -21.43 25.28 12.75
C TRP A 74 -20.26 24.43 12.24
N THR A 75 -20.54 23.35 11.53
CA THR A 75 -19.53 22.47 10.93
C THR A 75 -18.66 23.24 9.95
N GLN A 76 -19.21 24.17 9.17
CA GLN A 76 -18.46 24.99 8.21
C GLN A 76 -17.56 26.03 8.90
N LYS A 77 -18.01 26.62 10.01
CA LYS A 77 -17.21 27.54 10.84
C LYS A 77 -16.08 26.82 11.59
N TYR A 78 -16.33 25.60 12.07
CA TYR A 78 -15.35 24.80 12.84
C TYR A 78 -14.62 23.75 11.99
N PHE A 79 -14.86 23.67 10.68
CA PHE A 79 -14.29 22.65 9.80
C PHE A 79 -12.75 22.66 9.81
N MET A 80 -12.16 23.86 9.83
CA MET A 80 -10.70 24.04 9.88
C MET A 80 -10.07 23.58 11.19
N PHE A 81 -10.85 23.45 12.27
CA PHE A 81 -10.37 22.99 13.58
C PHE A 81 -10.68 21.51 13.82
N ILE A 82 -11.89 21.06 13.47
CA ILE A 82 -12.36 19.70 13.72
C ILE A 82 -11.57 18.66 12.90
N LEU A 83 -11.19 18.98 11.66
CA LEU A 83 -10.54 18.02 10.77
C LEU A 83 -9.09 17.70 11.21
N PRO A 84 -8.25 18.68 11.57
CA PRO A 84 -6.98 18.42 12.26
C PRO A 84 -7.15 17.75 13.63
N LEU A 85 -8.21 18.09 14.39
CA LEU A 85 -8.44 17.51 15.71
C LEU A 85 -8.74 16.00 15.65
N ILE A 86 -9.66 15.59 14.78
CA ILE A 86 -10.05 14.17 14.62
C ILE A 86 -8.87 13.35 14.09
N THR A 87 -8.09 13.91 13.16
CA THR A 87 -6.92 13.22 12.59
C THR A 87 -5.82 13.04 13.64
N VAL A 88 -5.49 14.07 14.41
CA VAL A 88 -4.52 13.96 15.52
C VAL A 88 -4.99 12.97 16.59
N LEU A 89 -6.29 12.98 16.94
CA LEU A 89 -6.84 12.06 17.93
C LEU A 89 -6.76 10.59 17.46
N ARG A 90 -7.05 10.31 16.18
CA ARG A 90 -6.96 8.96 15.61
C ARG A 90 -5.51 8.46 15.61
N GLU A 91 -4.61 9.19 14.95
CA GLU A 91 -3.20 8.78 14.82
C GLU A 91 -2.52 8.73 16.20
N GLY A 92 -2.90 9.63 17.12
CA GLY A 92 -2.45 9.62 18.50
C GLY A 92 -2.95 8.41 19.30
N LEU A 93 -4.21 8.00 19.11
CA LEU A 93 -4.76 6.81 19.78
C LEU A 93 -4.09 5.52 19.27
N GLU A 94 -3.86 5.39 17.97
CA GLU A 94 -3.13 4.24 17.40
C GLU A 94 -1.72 4.14 18.00
N ALA A 95 -1.00 5.25 18.15
CA ALA A 95 0.33 5.29 18.75
C ALA A 95 0.34 4.90 20.24
N VAL A 96 -0.62 5.37 21.04
CA VAL A 96 -0.73 5.02 22.47
C VAL A 96 -1.03 3.54 22.65
N VAL A 97 -1.93 2.98 21.84
CA VAL A 97 -2.25 1.54 21.88
C VAL A 97 -1.03 0.70 21.49
N PHE A 98 -0.25 1.14 20.50
CA PHE A 98 0.97 0.46 20.08
C PHE A 98 2.04 0.47 21.18
N ILE A 99 2.30 1.64 21.79
CA ILE A 99 3.26 1.77 22.90
C ILE A 99 2.83 0.95 24.11
N GLY A 100 1.53 0.93 24.42
CA GLY A 100 0.97 0.11 25.50
C GLY A 100 1.10 -1.40 25.25
N GLY A 101 1.07 -1.84 23.99
CA GLY A 101 1.31 -3.23 23.62
C GLY A 101 2.75 -3.66 23.82
N VAL A 102 3.72 -2.83 23.41
CA VAL A 102 5.15 -3.16 23.51
C VAL A 102 5.73 -2.98 24.92
N SER A 103 5.09 -2.17 25.77
CA SER A 103 5.60 -1.88 27.12
C SER A 103 5.44 -3.05 28.11
N LEU A 104 4.58 -4.02 27.81
CA LEU A 104 4.37 -5.22 28.63
C LEU A 104 5.54 -6.21 28.55
N SER A 105 6.42 -6.07 27.55
CA SER A 105 7.48 -7.04 27.24
C SER A 105 8.86 -6.64 27.74
N PHE A 106 9.05 -5.44 28.31
CA PHE A 106 10.37 -4.91 28.70
C PHE A 106 10.40 -4.26 30.10
N PRO A 107 11.55 -4.27 30.80
CA PRO A 107 11.71 -3.64 32.11
C PRO A 107 11.46 -2.12 32.08
N ALA A 108 10.82 -1.61 33.15
CA ALA A 108 10.46 -0.19 33.28
C ALA A 108 11.63 0.81 33.16
N SER A 109 12.86 0.36 33.42
CA SER A 109 14.08 1.17 33.35
C SER A 109 14.55 1.47 31.92
N ALA A 110 14.06 0.76 30.90
CA ALA A 110 14.49 0.93 29.51
C ALA A 110 13.69 2.00 28.74
N PHE A 111 12.54 2.43 29.25
CA PHE A 111 11.67 3.42 28.59
C PHE A 111 12.09 4.89 28.65
N PRO A 112 12.77 5.42 29.70
CA PRO A 112 12.98 6.86 29.80
C PRO A 112 13.89 7.40 28.68
N LEU A 113 14.91 6.64 28.28
CA LEU A 113 15.87 7.09 27.26
C LEU A 113 15.21 7.21 25.86
N PRO A 114 14.44 6.23 25.36
CA PRO A 114 13.62 6.39 24.15
C PRO A 114 12.65 7.56 24.21
N VAL A 115 11.97 7.79 25.34
CA VAL A 115 11.01 8.89 25.49
C VAL A 115 11.69 10.26 25.35
N PHE A 116 12.82 10.47 26.03
CA PHE A 116 13.57 11.73 25.92
C PHE A 116 14.10 11.96 24.50
N THR A 117 14.66 10.92 23.87
CA THR A 117 15.17 11.02 22.50
C THR A 117 14.05 11.29 21.49
N GLY A 118 12.88 10.68 21.67
CA GLY A 118 11.70 10.89 20.83
C GLY A 118 11.13 12.30 20.95
N ILE A 119 11.01 12.84 22.17
CA ILE A 119 10.58 14.23 22.39
C ILE A 119 11.57 15.20 21.75
N LEU A 120 12.88 15.00 21.97
CA LEU A 120 13.92 15.84 21.39
C LEU A 120 13.87 15.81 19.85
N ALA A 121 13.78 14.63 19.26
CA ALA A 121 13.65 14.47 17.81
C ALA A 121 12.37 15.13 17.27
N GLY A 122 11.24 14.96 17.96
CA GLY A 122 9.97 15.59 17.60
C GLY A 122 10.02 17.11 17.62
N VAL A 123 10.65 17.71 18.64
CA VAL A 123 10.85 19.16 18.73
C VAL A 123 11.72 19.66 17.58
N VAL A 124 12.81 18.95 17.27
CA VAL A 124 13.71 19.31 16.16
C VAL A 124 12.98 19.26 14.82
N VAL A 125 12.27 18.16 14.52
CA VAL A 125 11.50 18.01 13.27
C VAL A 125 10.37 19.05 13.20
N GLY A 126 9.66 19.27 14.30
CA GLY A 126 8.61 20.28 14.38
C GLY A 126 9.13 21.70 14.13
N TYR A 127 10.30 22.03 14.67
CA TYR A 127 10.97 23.31 14.43
C TYR A 127 11.38 23.48 12.96
N ILE A 128 11.92 22.43 12.33
CA ILE A 128 12.28 22.41 10.90
C ILE A 128 11.04 22.68 10.03
N ILE A 129 9.90 22.04 10.34
CA ILE A 129 8.63 22.24 9.62
C ILE A 129 8.10 23.66 9.83
N TYR A 130 8.13 24.16 11.08
CA TYR A 130 7.65 25.51 11.40
C TYR A 130 8.42 26.59 10.64
N ARG A 131 9.76 26.50 10.65
CA ARG A 131 10.62 27.44 9.92
C ARG A 131 10.53 27.24 8.41
N GLY A 132 10.21 26.03 7.97
CA GLY A 132 10.11 25.64 6.57
C GLY A 132 8.88 26.14 5.83
N GLY A 133 7.87 26.73 6.47
CA GLY A 133 6.47 26.95 6.02
C GLY A 133 6.14 27.50 4.61
N ASN A 134 7.08 27.65 3.68
CA ASN A 134 6.82 27.80 2.25
C ASN A 134 6.37 26.46 1.63
N GLN A 135 5.39 26.47 0.72
CA GLN A 135 4.71 25.29 0.14
C GLN A 135 5.67 24.19 -0.38
N THR A 136 6.87 24.58 -0.85
CA THR A 136 7.91 23.67 -1.33
C THR A 136 8.50 22.76 -0.23
N SER A 137 8.61 23.23 1.02
CA SER A 137 9.18 22.40 2.10
C SER A 137 8.23 21.28 2.55
N LEU A 138 6.91 21.53 2.51
CA LEU A 138 5.90 20.55 2.91
C LEU A 138 5.86 19.40 1.91
N GLN A 139 6.03 19.68 0.62
CA GLN A 139 6.16 18.65 -0.40
C GLN A 139 7.42 17.79 -0.21
N ILE A 140 8.57 18.41 0.10
CA ILE A 140 9.82 17.69 0.37
C ILE A 140 9.69 16.79 1.60
N PHE A 141 9.09 17.31 2.67
CA PHE A 141 8.82 16.54 3.88
C PHE A 141 7.98 15.29 3.58
N MET A 142 6.87 15.45 2.86
CA MET A 142 5.99 14.33 2.50
C MET A 142 6.68 13.28 1.62
N VAL A 143 7.58 13.69 0.72
CA VAL A 143 8.38 12.77 -0.10
C VAL A 143 9.37 11.99 0.77
N ILE A 144 10.09 12.66 1.69
CA ILE A 144 11.04 12.00 2.60
C ILE A 144 10.31 11.01 3.52
N SER A 145 9.20 11.42 4.13
CA SER A 145 8.39 10.54 4.99
C SER A 145 7.87 9.34 4.22
N THR A 146 7.42 9.51 2.97
CA THR A 146 6.96 8.37 2.16
C THR A 146 8.11 7.43 1.79
N CYS A 147 9.30 7.97 1.51
CA CYS A 147 10.49 7.15 1.26
C CYS A 147 10.84 6.28 2.49
N LEU A 148 10.79 6.88 3.69
CA LEU A 148 10.99 6.15 4.94
C LEU A 148 9.92 5.05 5.16
N LEU A 149 8.65 5.35 4.86
CA LEU A 149 7.57 4.34 4.96
C LEU A 149 7.79 3.16 3.99
N TYR A 150 8.31 3.41 2.78
CA TYR A 150 8.65 2.34 1.85
C TYR A 150 9.88 1.53 2.28
N LEU A 151 10.87 2.16 2.92
CA LEU A 151 11.98 1.43 3.54
C LEU A 151 11.49 0.47 4.62
N VAL A 152 10.61 0.94 5.52
CA VAL A 152 10.01 0.10 6.57
C VAL A 152 9.17 -1.03 5.98
N ALA A 153 8.35 -0.76 4.96
CA ALA A 153 7.56 -1.79 4.30
C ALA A 153 8.45 -2.83 3.59
N ALA A 154 9.55 -2.42 2.96
CA ALA A 154 10.54 -3.33 2.39
C ALA A 154 11.18 -4.22 3.47
N GLY A 155 11.55 -3.62 4.60
CA GLY A 155 12.10 -4.33 5.75
C GLY A 155 11.11 -5.34 6.35
N LEU A 156 9.84 -4.97 6.48
CA LEU A 156 8.78 -5.86 6.96
C LEU A 156 8.51 -7.01 5.99
N LEU A 157 8.57 -6.80 4.66
CA LEU A 157 8.49 -7.91 3.70
C LEU A 157 9.66 -8.87 3.82
N SER A 158 10.89 -8.35 3.89
CA SER A 158 12.10 -9.17 4.06
C SER A 158 12.01 -10.02 5.32
N ARG A 159 11.62 -9.41 6.44
CA ARG A 159 11.39 -10.11 7.71
C ARG A 159 10.24 -11.11 7.62
N GLY A 160 9.14 -10.75 6.98
CA GLY A 160 7.99 -11.64 6.83
C GLY A 160 8.37 -12.93 6.12
N VAL A 161 9.14 -12.84 5.03
CA VAL A 161 9.66 -14.01 4.32
C VAL A 161 10.67 -14.78 5.18
N TRP A 162 11.55 -14.07 5.88
CA TRP A 162 12.52 -14.71 6.77
C TRP A 162 11.85 -15.54 7.88
N PHE A 163 10.81 -15.02 8.53
CA PHE A 163 10.06 -15.75 9.57
C PHE A 163 9.36 -16.99 9.01
N LEU A 164 8.84 -16.92 7.78
CA LEU A 164 8.23 -18.09 7.13
C LEU A 164 9.28 -19.19 6.83
N GLU A 165 10.47 -18.80 6.38
CA GLU A 165 11.58 -19.74 6.15
C GLU A 165 12.13 -20.29 7.47
N ASN A 166 12.25 -19.45 8.50
CA ASN A 166 12.65 -19.87 9.84
C ASN A 166 11.68 -20.90 10.42
N ASN A 167 10.37 -20.69 10.26
CA ASN A 167 9.36 -21.66 10.67
C ASN A 167 9.55 -23.02 9.94
N THR A 168 9.89 -23.03 8.65
CA THR A 168 10.18 -24.31 7.97
C THR A 168 11.41 -24.99 8.52
N TRP A 169 12.45 -24.22 8.85
CA TRP A 169 13.69 -24.74 9.44
C TRP A 169 13.49 -25.29 10.85
N SER A 170 12.75 -24.59 11.72
CA SER A 170 12.39 -25.06 13.06
C SER A 170 11.59 -26.37 13.01
N ASN A 171 10.67 -26.51 12.04
CA ASN A 171 9.94 -27.77 11.81
C ASN A 171 10.86 -28.92 11.36
N LEU A 172 11.95 -28.64 10.63
CA LEU A 172 12.91 -29.65 10.18
C LEU A 172 13.82 -30.14 11.32
N ILE A 173 14.22 -29.24 12.23
CA ILE A 173 15.09 -29.59 13.38
C ILE A 173 14.28 -30.20 14.52
N GLY A 174 12.96 -30.02 14.55
CA GLY A 174 12.09 -30.53 15.62
C GLY A 174 12.23 -29.76 16.94
N GLY A 175 12.71 -28.52 16.87
CA GLY A 175 12.91 -27.59 17.98
C GLY A 175 13.02 -26.15 17.46
N ASP A 176 12.91 -25.16 18.35
CA ASP A 176 13.00 -23.75 17.93
C ASP A 176 14.44 -23.36 17.58
N ALA A 177 14.65 -22.93 16.33
CA ALA A 177 15.94 -22.43 15.86
C ALA A 177 16.40 -21.21 16.67
N GLY A 178 15.48 -20.43 17.24
CA GLY A 178 15.78 -19.28 18.10
C GLY A 178 16.52 -19.65 19.39
N GLU A 179 16.22 -20.82 19.98
CA GLU A 179 16.84 -21.29 21.24
C GLU A 179 18.29 -21.75 21.08
N THR A 180 18.71 -22.09 19.85
CA THR A 180 20.08 -22.52 19.54
C THR A 180 21.09 -21.36 19.44
N GLY A 181 20.62 -20.11 19.58
CA GLY A 181 21.45 -18.92 19.61
C GLY A 181 21.97 -18.50 18.24
N ALA A 182 23.08 -17.76 18.21
CA ALA A 182 23.70 -17.24 16.97
C ALA A 182 24.92 -18.06 16.52
N GLY A 183 25.01 -19.33 16.93
CA GLY A 183 26.16 -20.20 16.64
C GLY A 183 25.91 -21.20 15.50
N PRO A 184 26.91 -22.02 15.14
CA PRO A 184 26.76 -23.05 14.11
C PRO A 184 25.64 -24.04 14.48
N GLY A 185 24.65 -24.21 13.60
CA GLY A 185 23.49 -25.08 13.82
C GLY A 185 22.15 -24.33 13.98
N SER A 186 22.18 -23.01 14.17
CA SER A 186 20.95 -22.20 14.32
C SER A 186 20.35 -21.68 13.02
N TYR A 187 21.00 -21.94 11.88
CA TYR A 187 20.57 -21.48 10.57
C TYR A 187 20.84 -22.53 9.50
N ASP A 188 20.02 -22.54 8.45
CA ASP A 188 20.24 -23.40 7.29
C ASP A 188 21.38 -22.84 6.41
N ILE A 189 22.49 -23.56 6.34
CA ILE A 189 23.66 -23.21 5.50
C ILE A 189 23.30 -23.23 4.00
N ARG A 190 22.30 -24.01 3.59
CA ARG A 190 21.91 -24.15 2.18
C ARG A 190 21.11 -22.96 1.66
N GLN A 191 20.33 -22.33 2.53
CA GLN A 191 19.46 -21.21 2.17
C GLN A 191 19.96 -19.86 2.69
N SER A 192 20.96 -19.83 3.56
CA SER A 192 21.58 -18.59 4.02
C SER A 192 22.54 -18.01 2.98
N VAL A 193 22.41 -16.70 2.75
CA VAL A 193 23.32 -15.89 1.93
C VAL A 193 24.52 -15.46 2.76
N TRP A 194 24.26 -15.02 3.99
CA TRP A 194 25.28 -14.69 4.97
C TRP A 194 24.83 -15.02 6.38
N HIS A 195 25.81 -15.22 7.25
CA HIS A 195 25.63 -15.33 8.70
C HIS A 195 26.79 -14.60 9.39
N VAL A 196 26.51 -13.84 10.45
CA VAL A 196 27.53 -13.06 11.17
C VAL A 196 27.40 -13.29 12.66
N ASN A 197 28.34 -13.93 13.36
CA ASN A 197 28.10 -14.25 14.80
C ASN A 197 27.94 -13.02 15.74
N CYS A 198 28.24 -11.80 15.28
CA CYS A 198 27.94 -10.55 15.96
C CYS A 198 26.81 -9.80 15.23
N CYS A 199 26.03 -8.99 15.93
CA CYS A 199 24.92 -8.20 15.37
C CYS A 199 23.62 -8.99 15.14
N SER A 200 23.30 -9.93 16.03
CA SER A 200 22.00 -10.60 16.05
C SER A 200 20.92 -9.71 16.68
N PRO A 201 19.76 -9.52 16.02
CA PRO A 201 18.64 -8.79 16.64
C PRO A 201 17.94 -9.59 17.75
N LEU A 202 18.11 -10.93 17.79
CA LEU A 202 17.43 -11.82 18.74
C LEU A 202 18.24 -12.11 20.03
N VAL A 203 19.57 -12.21 19.95
CA VAL A 203 20.42 -12.65 21.08
C VAL A 203 21.06 -11.43 21.79
N ASN A 204 21.07 -11.41 23.13
CA ASN A 204 21.60 -10.33 23.99
C ASN A 204 20.91 -8.96 23.82
N GLY A 205 19.58 -8.94 23.73
CA GLY A 205 18.79 -7.70 23.82
C GLY A 205 18.87 -6.78 22.60
N GLY A 206 19.41 -7.27 21.48
CA GLY A 206 19.25 -6.65 20.15
C GLY A 206 19.88 -5.28 19.93
N GLY A 207 20.42 -4.58 20.95
CA GLY A 207 21.16 -3.31 20.80
C GLY A 207 20.56 -2.31 19.79
N GLY A 208 21.41 -1.52 19.13
CA GLY A 208 20.96 -0.68 17.99
C GLY A 208 20.54 -1.50 16.76
N TRP A 209 20.88 -2.79 16.70
CA TRP A 209 20.59 -3.69 15.58
C TRP A 209 19.11 -4.07 15.49
N GLY A 210 18.36 -4.02 16.60
CA GLY A 210 16.91 -4.16 16.61
C GLY A 210 16.20 -3.03 15.83
N ILE A 211 16.76 -1.82 15.85
CA ILE A 211 16.23 -0.68 15.07
C ILE A 211 16.45 -0.93 13.57
N PHE A 212 17.62 -1.42 13.19
CA PHE A 212 17.90 -1.80 11.80
C PHE A 212 17.06 -2.99 11.34
N ASN A 213 16.78 -3.95 12.23
CA ASN A 213 15.83 -5.02 11.97
C ASN A 213 14.41 -4.46 11.73
N ALA A 214 13.93 -3.56 12.58
CA ALA A 214 12.59 -2.97 12.45
C ALA A 214 12.43 -2.08 11.21
N ILE A 215 13.45 -1.28 10.84
CA ILE A 215 13.36 -0.30 9.76
C ILE A 215 13.82 -0.87 8.41
N LEU A 216 14.93 -1.59 8.38
CA LEU A 216 15.54 -2.09 7.14
C LEU A 216 15.30 -3.59 6.91
N GLY A 217 14.77 -4.31 7.90
CA GLY A 217 14.67 -5.77 7.85
C GLY A 217 16.03 -6.46 7.95
N TRP A 218 16.99 -5.82 8.64
CA TRP A 218 18.30 -6.40 8.88
C TRP A 218 18.19 -7.69 9.69
N GLN A 219 18.75 -8.77 9.16
CA GLN A 219 18.91 -10.02 9.86
C GLN A 219 20.35 -10.53 9.75
N ASN A 220 20.78 -11.13 10.85
CA ASN A 220 22.11 -11.68 11.01
C ASN A 220 22.36 -12.90 10.12
N SER A 221 21.37 -13.79 10.07
CA SER A 221 21.29 -14.96 9.19
C SER A 221 20.33 -14.65 8.04
N ALA A 222 20.77 -13.89 7.04
CA ALA A 222 19.88 -13.60 5.92
C ALA A 222 19.79 -14.79 4.96
N THR A 223 18.57 -15.11 4.55
CA THR A 223 18.25 -16.17 3.60
C THR A 223 18.07 -15.60 2.19
N TYR A 224 18.18 -16.46 1.16
CA TYR A 224 17.94 -16.02 -0.23
C TYR A 224 16.55 -15.39 -0.38
N GLY A 225 15.52 -15.93 0.27
CA GLY A 225 14.16 -15.38 0.20
C GLY A 225 14.05 -13.98 0.80
N SER A 226 14.68 -13.72 1.96
CA SER A 226 14.67 -12.38 2.58
C SER A 226 15.32 -11.32 1.68
N VAL A 227 16.48 -11.64 1.07
CA VAL A 227 17.20 -10.71 0.19
C VAL A 227 16.46 -10.49 -1.13
N ILE A 228 15.97 -11.57 -1.75
CA ILE A 228 15.24 -11.49 -3.02
C ILE A 228 13.92 -10.74 -2.82
N SER A 229 13.18 -11.01 -1.75
CA SER A 229 11.91 -10.33 -1.46
C SER A 229 12.09 -8.83 -1.23
N TYR A 230 13.15 -8.41 -0.54
CA TYR A 230 13.49 -6.99 -0.39
C TYR A 230 13.73 -6.31 -1.75
N ASN A 231 14.51 -6.94 -2.63
CA ASN A 231 14.78 -6.41 -3.97
C ASN A 231 13.52 -6.40 -4.86
N LEU A 232 12.74 -7.49 -4.82
CA LEU A 232 11.48 -7.59 -5.55
C LEU A 232 10.46 -6.53 -5.11
N TYR A 233 10.41 -6.21 -3.82
CA TYR A 233 9.56 -5.13 -3.32
C TYR A 233 9.87 -3.80 -4.01
N TRP A 234 11.14 -3.40 -4.06
CA TRP A 234 11.54 -2.16 -4.73
C TRP A 234 11.20 -2.17 -6.21
N LEU A 235 11.39 -3.30 -6.89
CA LEU A 235 10.97 -3.45 -8.29
C LEU A 235 9.46 -3.26 -8.45
N VAL A 236 8.64 -3.89 -7.60
CA VAL A 236 7.17 -3.73 -7.63
C VAL A 236 6.77 -2.27 -7.38
N VAL A 237 7.38 -1.60 -6.41
CA VAL A 237 7.11 -0.19 -6.09
C VAL A 237 7.51 0.71 -7.27
N ILE A 238 8.68 0.51 -7.88
CA ILE A 238 9.12 1.27 -9.05
C ILE A 238 8.15 1.08 -10.21
N VAL A 239 7.80 -0.18 -10.53
CA VAL A 239 6.84 -0.49 -11.61
C VAL A 239 5.50 0.17 -11.33
N TRP A 240 4.99 0.10 -10.10
CA TRP A 240 3.73 0.72 -9.69
C TRP A 240 3.76 2.24 -9.90
N PHE A 241 4.82 2.92 -9.46
CA PHE A 241 4.96 4.37 -9.65
C PHE A 241 5.13 4.77 -11.11
N VAL A 242 5.89 4.01 -11.90
CA VAL A 242 6.04 4.23 -13.34
C VAL A 242 4.69 4.09 -14.05
N VAL A 243 3.92 3.04 -13.73
CA VAL A 243 2.56 2.84 -14.27
C VAL A 243 1.63 3.99 -13.88
N MET A 244 1.68 4.44 -12.62
CA MET A 244 0.87 5.56 -12.16
C MET A 244 1.25 6.88 -12.87
N ARG A 245 2.54 7.15 -13.04
CA ARG A 245 3.05 8.32 -13.77
C ARG A 245 2.65 8.28 -15.24
N TYR A 246 2.78 7.11 -15.88
CA TYR A 246 2.38 6.91 -17.27
C TYR A 246 0.87 7.13 -17.46
N ARG A 247 0.04 6.66 -16.52
CA ARG A 247 -1.41 6.89 -16.54
C ARG A 247 -1.76 8.37 -16.46
N GLU A 248 -1.04 9.16 -15.65
CA GLU A 248 -1.28 10.61 -15.50
C GLU A 248 -0.85 11.39 -16.76
N GLN A 249 0.16 10.91 -17.50
CA GLN A 249 0.69 11.58 -18.70
C GLN A 249 -0.02 11.16 -20.01
N HIS A 250 -0.33 9.88 -20.22
CA HIS A 250 -0.82 9.37 -21.51
C HIS A 250 -2.30 8.94 -21.51
N GLY A 251 -2.98 8.98 -20.34
CA GLY A 251 -4.43 8.72 -20.20
C GLY A 251 -4.93 7.33 -20.61
N SER A 252 -4.07 6.47 -21.18
CA SER A 252 -4.42 5.16 -21.74
C SER A 252 -3.34 4.12 -21.42
N TRP A 253 -3.77 2.88 -21.20
CA TRP A 253 -2.87 1.77 -20.87
C TRP A 253 -2.06 1.35 -22.10
N PRO A 254 -0.73 1.17 -21.99
CA PRO A 254 0.09 0.74 -23.13
C PRO A 254 -0.21 -0.72 -23.53
N LEU A 255 -0.63 -1.56 -22.59
CA LEU A 255 -0.92 -2.98 -22.82
C LEU A 255 -2.40 -3.24 -23.13
N VAL A 256 -3.34 -2.61 -22.39
CA VAL A 256 -4.77 -2.74 -22.68
C VAL A 256 -5.13 -2.04 -23.98
N GLY A 257 -4.48 -0.92 -24.34
CA GLY A 257 -4.64 -0.33 -25.67
C GLY A 257 -4.26 -1.30 -26.80
N ARG A 258 -3.16 -2.06 -26.64
CA ARG A 258 -2.73 -3.07 -27.64
C ARG A 258 -3.67 -4.29 -27.68
N LEU A 259 -4.08 -4.80 -26.52
CA LEU A 259 -5.00 -5.96 -26.43
C LEU A 259 -6.41 -5.61 -26.95
N VAL A 260 -6.94 -4.43 -26.62
CA VAL A 260 -8.23 -3.94 -27.13
C VAL A 260 -8.17 -3.70 -28.64
N ARG A 261 -7.04 -3.22 -29.16
CA ARG A 261 -6.85 -3.05 -30.61
C ARG A 261 -6.76 -4.39 -31.33
N ARG A 262 -6.06 -5.39 -30.76
CA ARG A 262 -6.05 -6.77 -31.28
C ARG A 262 -7.43 -7.43 -31.24
N TYR A 263 -8.17 -7.28 -30.14
CA TYR A 263 -9.53 -7.81 -30.02
C TYR A 263 -10.50 -7.13 -31.00
N LYS A 264 -10.41 -5.81 -31.19
CA LYS A 264 -11.17 -5.10 -32.22
C LYS A 264 -10.79 -5.55 -33.64
N SER A 265 -9.51 -5.78 -33.92
CA SER A 265 -9.06 -6.28 -35.23
C SER A 265 -9.61 -7.67 -35.52
N GLN A 266 -9.54 -8.60 -34.56
CA GLN A 266 -10.12 -9.95 -34.71
C GLN A 266 -11.64 -9.92 -34.87
N LYS A 267 -12.34 -9.02 -34.16
CA LYS A 267 -13.80 -8.86 -34.31
C LYS A 267 -14.19 -8.23 -35.66
N ALA A 268 -13.36 -7.34 -36.19
CA ALA A 268 -13.57 -6.75 -37.52
C ALA A 268 -13.30 -7.77 -38.64
N GLU A 269 -12.25 -8.58 -38.52
CA GLU A 269 -11.95 -9.68 -39.46
C GLU A 269 -13.03 -10.77 -39.41
N GLY A 270 -13.46 -11.21 -38.21
CA GLY A 270 -14.55 -12.18 -38.07
C GLY A 270 -15.93 -11.65 -38.50
N GLY A 271 -16.17 -10.34 -38.41
CA GLY A 271 -17.40 -9.69 -38.86
C GLY A 271 -17.46 -9.49 -40.38
N ALA A 272 -16.32 -9.22 -41.02
CA ALA A 272 -16.23 -9.08 -42.47
C ALA A 272 -16.45 -10.43 -43.18
N VAL A 273 -15.83 -11.50 -42.70
CA VAL A 273 -16.00 -12.86 -43.25
C VAL A 273 -17.46 -13.35 -43.15
N HIS A 274 -18.18 -12.98 -42.09
CA HIS A 274 -19.57 -13.37 -41.90
C HIS A 274 -20.55 -12.54 -42.78
N PHE A 275 -20.18 -11.33 -43.20
CA PHE A 275 -20.99 -10.50 -44.09
C PHE A 275 -20.78 -10.88 -45.58
N GLU A 276 -19.53 -11.19 -45.96
CA GLU A 276 -19.18 -11.65 -47.31
C GLU A 276 -19.81 -13.03 -47.61
N SER A 277 -19.77 -13.96 -46.65
CA SER A 277 -20.40 -15.28 -46.81
C SER A 277 -21.94 -15.23 -46.91
N THR A 278 -22.60 -14.19 -46.39
CA THR A 278 -24.05 -14.01 -46.55
C THR A 278 -24.43 -13.26 -47.83
N ALA A 279 -23.51 -12.44 -48.38
CA ALA A 279 -23.73 -11.74 -49.64
C ALA A 279 -23.63 -12.70 -50.85
N ASP A 280 -22.67 -13.63 -50.84
CA ASP A 280 -22.50 -14.61 -51.93
C ASP A 280 -23.62 -15.66 -52.01
N ILE A 281 -24.38 -15.87 -50.93
CA ILE A 281 -25.54 -16.80 -50.93
C ILE A 281 -26.83 -16.09 -51.41
N GLY A 282 -26.86 -14.76 -51.38
CA GLY A 282 -28.05 -13.97 -51.74
C GLY A 282 -28.28 -13.76 -53.24
N ASP A 283 -27.28 -14.00 -54.09
CA ASP A 283 -27.35 -13.67 -55.53
C ASP A 283 -27.73 -14.87 -56.43
N LEU A 284 -28.04 -16.04 -55.83
CA LEU A 284 -28.44 -17.25 -56.57
C LEU A 284 -29.94 -17.61 -56.45
N THR A 285 -30.76 -16.80 -55.78
CA THR A 285 -32.19 -17.08 -55.60
C THR A 285 -33.07 -15.86 -55.93
N GLY A 286 -33.23 -15.56 -57.22
CA GLY A 286 -34.05 -14.41 -57.59
C GLY A 286 -34.44 -14.27 -59.05
N ASN A 287 -34.76 -15.35 -59.77
CA ASN A 287 -35.40 -15.22 -61.09
C ASN A 287 -36.74 -15.98 -61.13
N LYS A 288 -37.83 -15.27 -60.80
CA LYS A 288 -39.19 -15.59 -61.27
C LYS A 288 -40.11 -14.37 -61.17
N ALA A 289 -40.54 -13.95 -62.37
CA ALA A 289 -41.50 -12.94 -62.78
C ALA A 289 -42.65 -12.57 -61.83
N SER A 290 -43.00 -11.27 -61.79
CA SER A 290 -44.35 -10.78 -62.12
C SER A 290 -44.41 -9.25 -62.25
N GLY A 291 -44.71 -8.78 -63.45
CA GLY A 291 -45.77 -7.80 -63.77
C GLY A 291 -45.85 -6.44 -63.06
N SER A 292 -45.84 -5.40 -63.92
CA SER A 292 -46.63 -4.16 -63.85
C SER A 292 -45.91 -2.89 -63.36
N GLY A 293 -45.90 -1.88 -64.23
CA GLY A 293 -46.32 -0.54 -63.79
C GLY A 293 -45.29 0.60 -63.78
N VAL A 294 -44.96 1.13 -64.96
CA VAL A 294 -45.12 2.56 -65.32
C VAL A 294 -44.25 3.67 -64.65
N MET A 295 -43.62 4.47 -65.54
CA MET A 295 -43.14 5.88 -65.49
C MET A 295 -41.94 6.25 -64.60
N ARG A 296 -40.76 6.62 -65.13
CA ARG A 296 -40.31 7.81 -65.91
C ARG A 296 -40.43 9.18 -65.21
N LEU A 297 -39.26 9.75 -64.88
CA LEU A 297 -38.71 11.12 -65.16
C LEU A 297 -37.85 11.58 -63.96
N HIS A 298 -36.53 11.68 -64.06
CA HIS A 298 -35.68 12.77 -64.61
C HIS A 298 -35.84 14.14 -63.92
N ALA A 299 -34.69 14.82 -63.76
CA ALA A 299 -34.46 16.26 -63.49
C ALA A 299 -34.29 16.61 -61.98
N THR A 300 -33.06 16.82 -61.49
CA THR A 300 -32.18 18.02 -61.50
C THR A 300 -32.48 19.06 -60.41
N GLU A 301 -31.39 19.39 -59.71
CA GLU A 301 -31.03 20.66 -59.06
C GLU A 301 -31.62 21.06 -57.68
N VAL A 302 -30.64 21.54 -56.88
CA VAL A 302 -30.61 22.27 -55.59
C VAL A 302 -30.75 21.45 -54.30
#